data_AF-A0A133KWU8-F1
#
_entry.id   AF-A0A133KWU8-F1
#
_cell.length_a   1.000
_cell.length_b   1.000
_cell.length_c   1.000
_cell.angle_alpha   90.00
_cell.angle_beta   90.00
_cell.angle_gamma   90.00
#
_symmetry.space_group_name_H-M   'P 1'
#
loop_
_entity.id
_entity.type
_entity.pdbx_description
1 polymer ?
#
loop_
_entity_poly.entity_id
_entity_poly.type
_entity_poly.pdbx_seq_one_letter_code
_entity_poly.pdbx_strand_id
1 'polypeptide(L)'
;MNLEKQAVHCIGCGALIQTEDPDEAGYAPKSALEKEQVICQRCFRLKHYNEVQDVPLTDDDFLKILNRLGQVDALVVKIVDIFDFNGSWLPGFHRFAGKNPVLLIGNKEDLLPKSVKRAKMANWMKQQAKELGLRPVDVLLVSAAKGHGMDEAMAAIEQYRNGKDVYVAGCTNVGKSTFINRIIRQATGEKEVITTSYFPGTTLDMIGIPLDDGTSLYDTPGIINHHQMAHFVGKNELKVITPKKEIKPTVFQLNEQQTLFFGGLARLDYIKGGRRSFVCYVSNALKIHRTKLENADDLYARQLGELLQPPGKAEAADFPALVRHEFSIKEGKTDIVFSGLGWVTVNEPGAVVAAYVPKGVQVMLRQSLI
;
A
#
# COMPACT_ATOMS: atom_id res chain seq x y z
N MET A 1 45.38 -24.83 22.41
CA MET A 1 44.13 -25.52 22.02
C MET A 1 43.15 -24.45 21.58
N ASN A 2 43.11 -24.17 20.27
CA ASN A 2 42.12 -23.28 19.69
C ASN A 2 40.79 -24.04 19.64
N LEU A 3 39.87 -23.69 20.53
CA LEU A 3 38.47 -24.08 20.40
C LEU A 3 37.90 -23.31 19.22
N GLU A 4 37.67 -24.01 18.11
CA GLU A 4 36.87 -23.53 17.00
C GLU A 4 35.52 -23.05 17.55
N LYS A 5 35.27 -21.74 17.48
CA LYS A 5 33.94 -21.19 17.77
C LYS A 5 33.00 -21.80 16.74
N GLN A 6 32.18 -22.76 17.15
CA GLN A 6 31.06 -23.23 16.33
C GLN A 6 30.27 -22.02 15.85
N ALA A 7 30.17 -21.90 14.53
CA ALA A 7 29.32 -20.94 13.87
C ALA A 7 27.87 -21.19 14.33
N VAL A 8 27.34 -20.30 15.18
CA VAL A 8 25.96 -20.40 15.66
C VAL A 8 25.07 -19.84 14.55
N HIS A 9 24.10 -20.63 14.09
CA HIS A 9 23.12 -20.21 13.09
C HIS A 9 21.78 -19.88 13.74
N CYS A 10 21.09 -18.89 13.19
CA CYS A 10 19.74 -18.55 13.60
C CYS A 10 18.78 -19.70 13.28
N ILE A 11 18.07 -20.21 14.28
CA ILE A 11 17.07 -21.28 14.05
C ILE A 11 15.86 -20.82 13.22
N GLY A 12 15.63 -19.51 13.11
CA GLY A 12 14.47 -18.94 12.41
C GLY A 12 14.70 -18.66 10.92
N CYS A 13 15.89 -18.19 10.53
CA CYS A 13 16.21 -17.81 9.14
C CYS A 13 17.50 -18.44 8.58
N GLY A 14 18.21 -19.25 9.36
CA GLY A 14 19.46 -19.90 8.95
C GLY A 14 20.71 -18.99 8.86
N ALA A 15 20.55 -17.67 9.01
CA ALA A 15 21.67 -16.72 8.96
C ALA A 15 22.73 -17.01 10.04
N LEU A 16 24.00 -16.78 9.73
CA LEU A 16 25.10 -16.86 10.70
C LEU A 16 24.91 -15.77 11.75
N ILE A 17 24.92 -16.15 13.04
CA ILE A 17 24.73 -15.19 14.13
C ILE A 17 25.97 -14.32 14.27
N GLN A 18 25.76 -13.01 14.25
CA GLN A 18 26.76 -12.00 14.55
C GLN A 18 26.23 -11.05 15.63
N THR A 19 27.12 -10.35 16.35
CA THR A 19 26.73 -9.48 17.48
C THR A 19 27.27 -8.04 17.35
N GLU A 20 27.78 -7.69 16.18
CA GLU A 20 28.56 -6.48 15.93
C GLU A 20 27.71 -5.38 15.28
N ASP A 21 26.92 -5.72 14.26
CA ASP A 21 26.17 -4.73 13.46
C ASP A 21 24.65 -4.98 13.51
N PRO A 22 23.86 -4.12 14.16
CA PRO A 22 22.40 -4.25 14.22
C PRO A 22 21.66 -4.25 12.88
N ASP A 23 22.25 -3.65 11.84
CA ASP A 23 21.60 -3.47 10.54
C ASP A 23 21.90 -4.62 9.56
N GLU A 24 22.86 -5.50 9.89
CA GLU A 24 23.26 -6.64 9.07
C GLU A 24 22.56 -7.95 9.43
N ALA A 25 22.47 -8.86 8.45
CA ALA A 25 21.81 -10.14 8.61
C ALA A 25 22.45 -10.99 9.73
N GLY A 26 21.61 -11.65 10.53
CA GLY A 26 22.07 -12.51 11.61
C GLY A 26 22.45 -11.79 12.91
N TYR A 27 22.25 -10.46 13.01
CA TYR A 27 22.49 -9.75 14.26
C TYR A 27 21.69 -10.35 15.43
N ALA A 28 22.33 -10.61 16.55
CA ALA A 28 21.69 -10.89 17.82
C ALA A 28 22.47 -10.18 18.94
N PRO A 29 21.80 -9.60 19.95
CA PRO A 29 22.51 -9.06 21.10
C PRO A 29 23.26 -10.20 21.82
N LYS A 30 24.41 -9.91 22.45
CA LYS A 30 25.23 -10.92 23.13
C LYS A 30 24.44 -11.75 24.18
N SER A 31 23.46 -11.15 24.82
CA SER A 31 22.54 -11.82 25.76
C SER A 31 21.63 -12.88 25.13
N ALA A 32 21.46 -12.87 23.81
CA ALA A 32 20.69 -13.88 23.08
C ALA A 32 21.52 -15.14 22.78
N LEU A 33 22.85 -15.09 22.87
CA LEU A 33 23.74 -16.25 22.69
C LEU A 33 23.73 -17.22 23.89
N GLU A 34 23.27 -16.75 25.05
CA GLU A 34 23.17 -17.57 26.27
C GLU A 34 21.92 -18.48 26.26
N LYS A 35 21.04 -18.34 25.26
CA LYS A 35 19.83 -19.14 25.11
C LYS A 35 20.13 -20.40 24.32
N GLU A 36 19.53 -21.53 24.72
CA GLU A 36 19.62 -22.80 23.97
C GLU A 36 19.12 -22.67 22.52
N GLN A 37 18.21 -21.73 22.27
CA GLN A 37 17.68 -21.42 20.95
C GLN A 37 17.98 -19.96 20.57
N VAL A 38 19.01 -19.77 19.75
CA VAL A 38 19.44 -18.44 19.30
C VAL A 38 18.64 -18.02 18.07
N ILE A 39 17.92 -16.90 18.21
CA ILE A 39 17.24 -16.22 17.10
C ILE A 39 17.84 -14.84 16.88
N CYS A 40 18.10 -14.48 15.63
CA CYS A 40 18.55 -13.14 15.27
C CYS A 40 17.44 -12.12 15.57
N GLN A 41 17.80 -10.85 15.68
CA GLN A 41 16.90 -9.74 15.96
C GLN A 41 15.74 -9.70 14.97
N ARG A 42 15.97 -10.02 13.69
CA ARG A 42 14.92 -10.11 12.66
C ARG A 42 13.91 -11.23 12.98
N CYS A 43 14.36 -12.45 13.26
CA CYS A 43 13.49 -13.56 13.67
C CYS A 43 12.81 -13.30 15.01
N PHE A 44 13.49 -12.64 15.95
CA PHE A 44 12.91 -12.22 17.22
C PHE A 44 11.80 -11.20 17.01
N ARG A 45 12.01 -10.21 16.15
CA ARG A 45 11.00 -9.19 15.81
C ARG A 45 9.83 -9.77 15.05
N LEU A 46 10.09 -10.69 14.13
CA LEU A 46 9.05 -11.47 13.45
C LEU A 46 8.21 -12.26 14.47
N LYS A 47 8.87 -13.00 15.37
CA LYS A 47 8.23 -13.87 16.37
C LYS A 47 7.43 -13.11 17.44
N HIS A 48 7.92 -11.95 17.90
CA HIS A 48 7.32 -11.25 19.04
C HIS A 48 6.50 -10.03 18.65
N TYR A 49 6.82 -9.39 17.52
CA TYR A 49 6.17 -8.15 17.08
C TYR A 49 5.49 -8.28 15.72
N ASN A 50 5.60 -9.43 15.05
CA ASN A 50 5.09 -9.65 13.68
C ASN A 50 5.63 -8.58 12.70
N GLU A 51 6.82 -8.06 12.98
CA GLU A 51 7.46 -6.97 12.24
C GLU A 51 8.45 -7.61 11.26
N VAL A 52 8.03 -7.75 9.99
CA VAL A 52 8.92 -8.12 8.89
C VAL A 52 9.82 -6.92 8.63
N GLN A 53 11.14 -7.07 8.82
CA GLN A 53 12.08 -6.07 8.30
C GLN A 53 12.00 -6.07 6.78
N ASP A 54 11.64 -4.92 6.20
CA ASP A 54 11.69 -4.70 4.77
C ASP A 54 13.14 -4.85 4.30
N VAL A 55 13.46 -5.99 3.69
CA VAL A 55 14.71 -6.11 2.95
C VAL A 55 14.59 -5.15 1.77
N PRO A 56 15.53 -4.20 1.57
CA PRO A 56 15.52 -3.36 0.39
C PRO A 56 15.71 -4.25 -0.83
N LEU A 57 14.58 -4.58 -1.44
CA LEU A 57 14.50 -5.36 -2.66
C LEU A 57 14.95 -4.47 -3.81
N THR A 58 15.91 -4.95 -4.59
CA THR A 58 16.20 -4.33 -5.88
C THR A 58 15.06 -4.64 -6.86
N ASP A 59 14.80 -3.72 -7.79
CA ASP A 59 13.81 -3.92 -8.86
C ASP A 59 14.06 -5.24 -9.63
N ASP A 60 15.33 -5.64 -9.79
CA ASP A 60 15.72 -6.86 -10.51
C ASP A 60 15.36 -8.16 -9.77
N ASP A 61 15.57 -8.22 -8.46
CA ASP A 61 15.19 -9.40 -7.66
C ASP A 61 13.67 -9.56 -7.59
N PHE A 62 12.97 -8.43 -7.59
CA PHE A 62 11.53 -8.38 -7.70
C PHE A 62 11.03 -8.90 -9.07
N LEU A 63 11.62 -8.44 -10.17
CA LEU A 63 11.30 -8.95 -11.52
C LEU A 63 11.52 -10.46 -11.64
N LYS A 64 12.54 -11.02 -10.98
CA LYS A 64 12.77 -12.47 -10.94
C LYS A 64 11.62 -13.21 -10.24
N ILE A 65 11.13 -12.73 -9.10
CA ILE A 65 9.99 -13.33 -8.39
C ILE A 65 8.75 -13.31 -9.27
N LEU A 66 8.46 -12.16 -9.86
CA LEU A 66 7.28 -11.98 -10.69
C LEU A 66 7.31 -12.81 -11.97
N ASN A 67 8.47 -12.92 -12.62
CA ASN A 67 8.60 -13.76 -13.81
C ASN A 67 8.36 -15.24 -13.48
N ARG A 68 8.69 -15.69 -12.27
CA ARG A 68 8.35 -17.05 -11.80
C ARG A 68 6.84 -17.22 -11.60
N LEU A 69 6.14 -16.20 -11.08
CA LEU A 69 4.67 -16.25 -10.95
C LEU A 69 3.97 -16.52 -12.29
N GLY A 70 4.55 -16.07 -13.41
CA GLY A 70 3.98 -16.32 -14.74
C GLY A 70 4.26 -17.72 -15.30
N GLN A 71 5.18 -18.48 -14.69
CA GLN A 71 5.59 -19.82 -15.12
C GLN A 71 4.88 -20.94 -14.34
N VAL A 72 4.41 -20.66 -13.14
CA VAL A 72 3.62 -21.59 -12.33
C VAL A 72 2.17 -21.62 -12.82
N ASP A 73 1.50 -22.76 -12.65
CA ASP A 73 0.07 -22.91 -12.90
C ASP A 73 -0.69 -22.79 -11.58
N ALA A 74 -1.18 -21.59 -11.27
CA ALA A 74 -1.70 -21.24 -9.95
C ALA A 74 -2.75 -20.12 -10.02
N LEU A 75 -3.49 -19.89 -8.93
CA LEU A 75 -4.31 -18.68 -8.79
C LEU A 75 -3.46 -17.53 -8.26
N VAL A 76 -3.55 -16.37 -8.90
CA VAL A 76 -2.91 -15.15 -8.38
C VAL A 76 -3.98 -14.27 -7.73
N VAL A 77 -3.85 -14.02 -6.42
CA VAL A 77 -4.70 -13.09 -5.68
C VAL A 77 -3.98 -11.75 -5.60
N LYS A 78 -4.46 -10.77 -6.36
CA LYS A 78 -3.91 -9.41 -6.37
C LYS A 78 -4.67 -8.53 -5.37
N ILE A 79 -3.97 -8.05 -4.35
CA ILE A 79 -4.53 -7.13 -3.34
C ILE A 79 -4.16 -5.69 -3.70
N VAL A 80 -5.16 -4.80 -3.71
CA VAL A 80 -4.98 -3.36 -3.92
C VAL A 80 -5.69 -2.57 -2.83
N ASP A 81 -5.16 -1.41 -2.46
CA ASP A 81 -5.89 -0.44 -1.65
C ASP A 81 -6.90 0.31 -2.54
N ILE A 82 -8.17 0.31 -2.17
CA ILE A 82 -9.20 1.01 -2.94
C ILE A 82 -9.05 2.53 -2.93
N PHE A 83 -8.43 3.11 -1.89
CA PHE A 83 -8.22 4.56 -1.79
C PHE A 83 -7.05 5.04 -2.63
N ASP A 84 -6.06 4.17 -2.80
CA ASP A 84 -4.87 4.42 -3.58
C ASP A 84 -4.72 3.34 -4.64
N PHE A 85 -5.77 3.09 -5.43
CA PHE A 85 -5.80 2.02 -6.42
C PHE A 85 -4.63 2.11 -7.40
N ASN A 86 -4.39 3.31 -7.95
CA ASN A 86 -3.31 3.55 -8.89
C ASN A 86 -1.93 3.45 -8.23
N GLY A 87 -1.76 3.96 -7.01
CA GLY A 87 -0.52 3.76 -6.24
C GLY A 87 -0.32 2.31 -5.78
N SER A 88 -1.39 1.54 -5.64
CA SER A 88 -1.35 0.10 -5.34
C SER A 88 -1.20 -0.75 -6.60
N TRP A 89 -1.17 -0.12 -7.78
CA TRP A 89 -1.11 -0.83 -9.03
C TRP A 89 0.32 -0.98 -9.51
N LEU A 90 0.79 -2.23 -9.56
CA LEU A 90 2.04 -2.53 -10.19
C LEU A 90 1.96 -2.41 -11.73
N PRO A 91 2.77 -1.56 -12.38
CA PRO A 91 2.88 -1.51 -13.82
C PRO A 91 3.30 -2.86 -14.40
N GLY A 92 2.68 -3.27 -15.51
CA GLY A 92 3.05 -4.54 -16.17
C GLY A 92 2.61 -5.81 -15.44
N PHE A 93 1.84 -5.72 -14.34
CA PHE A 93 1.35 -6.89 -13.59
C PHE A 93 0.75 -8.01 -14.45
N HIS A 94 0.02 -7.66 -15.50
CA HIS A 94 -0.59 -8.63 -16.41
C HIS A 94 0.45 -9.52 -17.13
N ARG A 95 1.67 -9.03 -17.37
CA ARG A 95 2.76 -9.81 -17.97
C ARG A 95 3.29 -10.83 -16.97
N PHE A 96 3.40 -10.43 -15.71
CA PHE A 96 3.89 -11.26 -14.61
C PHE A 96 2.89 -12.33 -14.19
N ALA A 97 1.59 -12.03 -14.22
CA ALA A 97 0.57 -13.05 -14.00
C ALA A 97 0.52 -14.09 -15.14
N GLY A 98 1.06 -13.77 -16.32
CA GLY A 98 1.11 -14.69 -17.46
C GLY A 98 -0.29 -15.15 -17.89
N LYS A 99 -0.52 -16.46 -17.86
CA LYS A 99 -1.83 -17.09 -18.17
C LYS A 99 -2.66 -17.39 -16.92
N ASN A 100 -2.13 -17.10 -15.73
CA ASN A 100 -2.80 -17.46 -14.49
C ASN A 100 -4.09 -16.66 -14.31
N PRO A 101 -5.16 -17.30 -13.79
CA PRO A 101 -6.33 -16.57 -13.36
C PRO A 101 -5.93 -15.59 -12.25
N VAL A 102 -6.46 -14.36 -12.35
CA VAL A 102 -6.18 -13.32 -11.36
C VAL A 102 -7.47 -12.93 -10.65
N LEU A 103 -7.54 -13.17 -9.35
CA LEU A 103 -8.60 -12.65 -8.49
C LEU A 103 -8.16 -11.28 -7.95
N LEU A 104 -8.94 -10.23 -8.21
CA LEU A 104 -8.64 -8.89 -7.72
C LEU A 104 -9.39 -8.60 -6.43
N ILE A 105 -8.66 -8.28 -5.37
CA ILE A 105 -9.22 -7.96 -4.05
C ILE A 105 -8.93 -6.50 -3.72
N GLY A 106 -9.99 -5.70 -3.58
CA GLY A 106 -9.95 -4.33 -3.07
C GLY A 106 -10.05 -4.32 -1.57
N ASN A 107 -8.95 -4.05 -0.88
CA ASN A 107 -8.91 -4.02 0.58
C ASN A 107 -9.28 -2.63 1.14
N LYS A 108 -9.52 -2.58 2.45
CA LYS A 108 -9.88 -1.38 3.22
C LYS A 108 -11.27 -0.81 2.89
N GLU A 109 -12.22 -1.67 2.48
CA GLU A 109 -13.60 -1.22 2.19
C GLU A 109 -14.28 -0.52 3.37
N ASP A 110 -13.84 -0.77 4.60
CA ASP A 110 -14.36 -0.13 5.82
C ASP A 110 -14.08 1.37 5.91
N LEU A 111 -13.16 1.88 5.08
CA LEU A 111 -12.86 3.31 5.00
C LEU A 111 -13.78 4.04 3.99
N LEU A 112 -14.56 3.31 3.17
CA LEU A 112 -15.44 3.92 2.16
C LEU A 112 -16.57 4.68 2.83
N PRO A 113 -16.92 5.88 2.32
CA PRO A 113 -18.15 6.54 2.73
C PRO A 113 -19.35 5.63 2.52
N LYS A 114 -20.27 5.57 3.49
CA LYS A 114 -21.49 4.73 3.41
C LYS A 114 -22.36 4.97 2.17
N SER A 115 -22.23 6.14 1.53
CA SER A 115 -22.93 6.46 0.29
C SER A 115 -22.41 5.66 -0.92
N VAL A 116 -21.21 5.11 -0.86
CA VAL A 116 -20.60 4.34 -1.95
C VAL A 116 -21.06 2.88 -1.87
N LYS A 117 -21.76 2.42 -2.91
CA LYS A 117 -22.24 1.04 -2.99
C LYS A 117 -21.11 0.08 -3.39
N ARG A 118 -20.96 -1.06 -2.69
CA ARG A 118 -19.98 -2.13 -2.99
C ARG A 118 -19.97 -2.52 -4.47
N ALA A 119 -21.15 -2.77 -5.06
CA ALA A 119 -21.26 -3.15 -6.47
C ALA A 119 -20.73 -2.07 -7.45
N LYS A 120 -20.93 -0.78 -7.14
CA LYS A 120 -20.41 0.32 -7.97
C LYS A 120 -18.88 0.33 -7.90
N MET A 121 -18.32 0.14 -6.71
CA MET A 121 -16.88 0.10 -6.51
C MET A 121 -16.23 -1.12 -7.20
N ALA A 122 -16.81 -2.31 -7.09
CA ALA A 122 -16.33 -3.50 -7.78
C ALA A 122 -16.33 -3.32 -9.31
N ASN A 123 -17.41 -2.75 -9.86
CA ASN A 123 -17.49 -2.43 -11.29
C ASN A 123 -16.44 -1.41 -11.74
N TRP A 124 -16.23 -0.36 -10.95
CA TRP A 124 -15.19 0.62 -11.22
C TRP A 124 -13.79 -0.01 -11.20
N MET A 125 -13.49 -0.84 -10.20
CA MET A 125 -12.21 -1.55 -10.12
C MET A 125 -12.00 -2.49 -11.30
N LYS A 126 -13.05 -3.18 -11.75
CA LYS A 126 -13.02 -4.03 -12.94
C LYS A 126 -12.70 -3.23 -14.20
N GLN A 127 -13.28 -2.04 -14.34
CA GLN A 127 -13.00 -1.14 -15.46
C GLN A 127 -11.54 -0.63 -15.41
N GLN A 128 -11.09 -0.17 -14.26
CA GLN A 128 -9.71 0.30 -14.08
C GLN A 128 -8.67 -0.79 -14.31
N ALA A 129 -8.92 -2.00 -13.80
CA ALA A 129 -8.07 -3.14 -14.06
C ALA A 129 -7.94 -3.41 -15.56
N LYS A 130 -9.06 -3.35 -16.30
CA LYS A 130 -9.09 -3.53 -17.75
C LYS A 130 -8.31 -2.45 -18.49
N GLU A 131 -8.44 -1.18 -18.09
CA GLU A 131 -7.65 -0.06 -18.63
C GLU A 131 -6.15 -0.25 -18.42
N LEU A 132 -5.76 -0.89 -17.30
CA LEU A 132 -4.38 -1.22 -16.98
C LEU A 132 -3.93 -2.59 -17.52
N GLY A 133 -4.71 -3.19 -18.43
CA GLY A 133 -4.37 -4.42 -19.15
C GLY A 133 -4.62 -5.72 -18.38
N LEU A 134 -5.28 -5.68 -17.23
CA LEU A 134 -5.64 -6.86 -16.45
C LEU A 134 -7.14 -7.17 -16.57
N ARG A 135 -7.48 -8.41 -16.90
CA ARG A 135 -8.86 -8.90 -16.85
C ARG A 135 -8.98 -9.91 -15.72
N PRO A 136 -9.35 -9.48 -14.51
CA PRO A 136 -9.48 -10.40 -13.39
C PRO A 136 -10.67 -11.35 -13.61
N VAL A 137 -10.56 -12.58 -13.08
CA VAL A 137 -11.67 -13.55 -13.10
C VAL A 137 -12.86 -13.05 -12.28
N ASP A 138 -12.56 -12.36 -11.18
CA ASP A 138 -13.54 -11.72 -10.33
C ASP A 138 -12.95 -10.52 -9.57
N VAL A 139 -13.81 -9.66 -9.04
CA VAL A 139 -13.42 -8.50 -8.24
C VAL A 139 -14.22 -8.46 -6.95
N LEU A 140 -13.51 -8.58 -5.82
CA LEU A 140 -14.12 -8.60 -4.49
C LEU A 140 -13.61 -7.45 -3.64
N LEU A 141 -14.45 -7.01 -2.70
CA LEU A 141 -14.12 -5.98 -1.73
C LEU A 141 -14.07 -6.59 -0.35
N VAL A 142 -12.99 -6.27 0.38
CA VAL A 142 -12.77 -6.78 1.72
C VAL A 142 -12.31 -5.67 2.65
N SER A 143 -12.53 -5.89 3.94
CA SER A 143 -11.77 -5.22 5.00
C SER A 143 -11.01 -6.29 5.75
N ALA A 144 -9.73 -6.48 5.44
CA ALA A 144 -8.90 -7.43 6.19
C ALA A 144 -8.85 -7.09 7.69
N ALA A 145 -8.91 -5.80 8.03
CA ALA A 145 -8.91 -5.34 9.42
C ALA A 145 -10.23 -5.63 10.16
N LYS A 146 -11.39 -5.45 9.51
CA LYS A 146 -12.72 -5.67 10.15
C LYS A 146 -13.29 -7.07 9.93
N GLY A 147 -12.92 -7.72 8.83
CA GLY A 147 -13.34 -9.07 8.43
C GLY A 147 -14.43 -9.08 7.39
N HIS A 148 -14.89 -7.90 6.96
CA HIS A 148 -15.91 -7.79 5.94
C HIS A 148 -15.40 -8.40 4.63
N GLY A 149 -16.26 -9.16 3.95
CA GLY A 149 -15.95 -9.80 2.67
C GLY A 149 -14.91 -10.92 2.72
N MET A 150 -14.36 -11.28 3.89
CA MET A 150 -13.32 -12.32 3.97
C MET A 150 -13.85 -13.70 3.61
N ASP A 151 -15.05 -14.08 4.09
CA ASP A 151 -15.62 -15.40 3.79
C ASP A 151 -15.96 -15.54 2.29
N GLU A 152 -16.48 -14.46 1.69
CA GLU A 152 -16.72 -14.35 0.25
C GLU A 152 -15.42 -14.47 -0.55
N ALA A 153 -14.35 -13.80 -0.10
CA ALA A 153 -13.03 -13.90 -0.71
C ALA A 153 -12.44 -15.30 -0.61
N MET A 154 -12.58 -15.97 0.54
CA MET A 154 -12.09 -17.35 0.73
C MET A 154 -12.84 -18.33 -0.16
N ALA A 155 -14.17 -18.24 -0.24
CA ALA A 155 -14.97 -19.08 -1.13
C ALA A 155 -14.59 -18.87 -2.61
N ALA A 156 -14.34 -17.62 -3.02
CA ALA A 156 -13.89 -17.32 -4.37
C ALA A 156 -12.47 -17.85 -4.63
N ILE A 157 -11.54 -17.72 -3.69
CA ILE A 157 -10.18 -18.29 -3.80
C ILE A 157 -10.28 -19.80 -4.01
N GLU A 158 -11.09 -20.49 -3.21
CA GLU A 158 -11.30 -21.94 -3.32
C GLU A 158 -11.89 -22.32 -4.70
N GLN A 159 -12.92 -21.58 -5.13
CA GLN A 159 -13.56 -21.80 -6.42
C GLN A 159 -12.60 -21.59 -7.60
N TYR A 160 -11.84 -20.48 -7.60
CA TYR A 160 -11.02 -20.09 -8.75
C TYR A 160 -9.63 -20.75 -8.74
N ARG A 161 -9.13 -21.25 -7.60
CA ARG A 161 -7.87 -21.99 -7.56
C ARG A 161 -7.99 -23.37 -8.19
N ASN A 162 -9.18 -23.98 -8.17
CA ASN A 162 -9.46 -25.27 -8.80
C ASN A 162 -8.42 -26.34 -8.44
N GLY A 163 -8.12 -26.49 -7.14
CA GLY A 163 -7.15 -27.45 -6.62
C GLY A 163 -5.67 -27.10 -6.89
N LYS A 164 -5.35 -25.85 -7.23
CA LYS A 164 -3.97 -25.36 -7.44
C LYS A 164 -3.51 -24.47 -6.29
N ASP A 165 -2.20 -24.19 -6.28
CA ASP A 165 -1.59 -23.24 -5.36
C ASP A 165 -2.14 -21.81 -5.56
N VAL A 166 -2.00 -21.00 -4.51
CA VAL A 166 -2.46 -19.61 -4.49
C VAL A 166 -1.28 -18.70 -4.20
N TYR A 167 -1.04 -17.69 -5.02
CA TYR A 167 -0.01 -16.67 -4.78
C TYR A 167 -0.66 -15.33 -4.49
N VAL A 168 -0.37 -14.77 -3.31
CA VAL A 168 -0.90 -13.46 -2.92
C VAL A 168 0.12 -12.38 -3.21
N ALA A 169 -0.24 -11.43 -4.06
CA ALA A 169 0.61 -10.34 -4.53
C ALA A 169 -0.02 -8.97 -4.29
N GLY A 170 0.81 -7.97 -3.99
CA GLY A 170 0.36 -6.59 -3.80
C GLY A 170 1.49 -5.66 -3.36
N CYS A 171 1.28 -4.36 -3.53
CA CYS A 171 2.24 -3.36 -3.05
C CYS A 171 2.35 -3.37 -1.52
N THR A 172 3.39 -2.74 -0.98
CA THR A 172 3.47 -2.46 0.46
C THR A 172 2.29 -1.57 0.88
N ASN A 173 1.88 -1.69 2.15
CA ASN A 173 0.78 -0.91 2.75
C ASN A 173 -0.65 -1.13 2.17
N VAL A 174 -0.84 -2.04 1.19
CA VAL A 174 -2.20 -2.42 0.71
C VAL A 174 -2.96 -3.29 1.72
N GLY A 175 -2.28 -3.80 2.75
CA GLY A 175 -2.84 -4.67 3.79
C GLY A 175 -2.77 -6.17 3.46
N LYS A 176 -1.85 -6.58 2.58
CA LYS A 176 -1.55 -7.99 2.26
C LYS A 176 -1.30 -8.84 3.52
N SER A 177 -0.38 -8.43 4.39
CA SER A 177 -0.07 -9.19 5.62
C SER A 177 -1.28 -9.28 6.56
N THR A 178 -2.11 -8.23 6.64
CA THR A 178 -3.35 -8.28 7.43
C THR A 178 -4.35 -9.27 6.84
N PHE A 179 -4.46 -9.33 5.52
CA PHE A 179 -5.31 -10.28 4.80
C PHE A 179 -4.85 -11.72 5.03
N ILE A 180 -3.55 -12.00 4.82
CA ILE A 180 -2.94 -13.31 5.07
C ILE A 180 -3.15 -13.77 6.52
N ASN A 181 -2.82 -12.92 7.49
CA ASN A 181 -2.99 -13.24 8.90
C ASN A 181 -4.44 -13.56 9.27
N ARG A 182 -5.41 -13.00 8.54
CA ARG A 182 -6.82 -13.30 8.75
C ARG A 182 -7.22 -14.64 8.17
N ILE A 183 -6.71 -14.98 6.99
CA ILE A 183 -6.88 -16.31 6.39
C ILE A 183 -6.34 -17.38 7.33
N ILE A 184 -5.10 -17.23 7.83
CA ILE A 184 -4.49 -18.19 8.76
C ILE A 184 -5.38 -18.42 9.98
N ARG A 185 -5.84 -17.33 10.62
CA ARG A 185 -6.70 -17.42 11.80
C ARG A 185 -8.05 -18.11 11.53
N GLN A 186 -8.61 -17.96 10.34
CA GLN A 186 -9.86 -18.60 9.95
C GLN A 186 -9.66 -20.09 9.63
N ALA A 187 -8.54 -20.45 8.99
CA ALA A 187 -8.24 -21.82 8.60
C ALA A 187 -7.82 -22.70 9.78
N THR A 188 -6.97 -22.21 10.68
CA THR A 188 -6.34 -23.06 11.71
C THR A 188 -6.98 -22.95 13.09
N GLY A 189 -7.86 -21.98 13.31
CA GLY A 189 -8.46 -21.71 14.64
C GLY A 189 -7.46 -21.25 15.71
N GLU A 190 -6.16 -21.29 15.42
CA GLU A 190 -5.07 -20.87 16.28
C GLU A 190 -4.55 -19.49 15.88
N LYS A 191 -3.91 -18.79 16.84
CA LYS A 191 -3.32 -17.47 16.57
C LYS A 191 -2.08 -17.53 15.68
N GLU A 192 -1.40 -18.68 15.60
CA GLU A 192 -0.10 -18.84 14.93
C GLU A 192 0.09 -20.27 14.43
N VAL A 193 -0.17 -20.51 13.14
CA VAL A 193 0.40 -21.67 12.43
C VAL A 193 1.00 -21.11 11.15
N ILE A 194 2.26 -20.71 11.24
CA ILE A 194 3.06 -20.38 10.06
C ILE A 194 4.16 -21.44 10.00
N THR A 195 4.08 -22.32 9.01
CA THR A 195 5.21 -23.17 8.63
C THR A 195 6.05 -22.40 7.60
N THR A 196 7.31 -22.11 7.94
CA THR A 196 8.25 -21.50 6.99
C THR A 196 8.67 -22.57 5.98
N SER A 197 7.99 -22.65 4.84
CA SER A 197 8.48 -23.45 3.72
C SER A 197 9.56 -22.68 2.97
N TYR A 198 10.82 -23.04 3.19
CA TYR A 198 11.95 -22.55 2.40
C TYR A 198 11.83 -23.04 0.96
N PHE A 199 11.65 -22.13 0.01
CA PHE A 199 11.84 -22.48 -1.40
C PHE A 199 13.35 -22.46 -1.70
N PRO A 200 13.96 -23.55 -2.23
CA PRO A 200 15.39 -23.57 -2.52
C PRO A 200 15.76 -22.57 -3.62
N GLY A 201 16.73 -21.70 -3.37
CA GLY A 201 17.42 -20.90 -4.40
C GLY A 201 17.06 -19.42 -4.54
N THR A 202 16.46 -18.78 -3.53
CA THR A 202 16.27 -17.31 -3.52
C THR A 202 16.53 -16.69 -2.16
N THR A 203 17.15 -15.51 -2.16
CA THR A 203 17.42 -14.63 -0.99
C THR A 203 16.17 -13.96 -0.40
N LEU A 204 14.95 -14.42 -0.77
CA LEU A 204 13.68 -13.80 -0.39
C LEU A 204 12.69 -14.85 0.13
N ASP A 205 12.29 -14.65 1.38
CA ASP A 205 11.48 -15.58 2.17
C ASP A 205 10.00 -15.48 1.76
N MET A 206 9.52 -16.41 0.92
CA MET A 206 8.08 -16.60 0.71
C MET A 206 7.51 -17.46 1.84
N ILE A 207 6.35 -17.08 2.37
CA ILE A 207 5.69 -17.83 3.45
C ILE A 207 4.59 -18.70 2.82
N GLY A 208 4.71 -20.02 2.96
CA GLY A 208 3.69 -20.98 2.50
C GLY A 208 2.78 -21.43 3.64
N ILE A 209 1.47 -21.28 3.44
CA ILE A 209 0.43 -21.76 4.35
C ILE A 209 -0.19 -22.99 3.70
N PRO A 210 -0.01 -24.20 4.27
CA PRO A 210 -0.58 -25.41 3.71
C PRO A 210 -2.11 -25.36 3.74
N LEU A 211 -2.72 -25.84 2.66
CA LEU A 211 -4.16 -26.08 2.54
C LEU A 211 -4.43 -27.58 2.72
N ASP A 212 -5.68 -27.93 3.03
CA ASP A 212 -6.08 -29.30 3.44
C ASP A 212 -5.87 -30.37 2.34
N ASP A 213 -5.72 -29.96 1.08
CA ASP A 213 -5.58 -30.82 -0.09
C ASP A 213 -4.13 -31.01 -0.57
N GLY A 214 -3.15 -30.56 0.22
CA GLY A 214 -1.72 -30.64 -0.11
C GLY A 214 -1.21 -29.52 -1.00
N THR A 215 -2.05 -28.55 -1.38
CA THR A 215 -1.64 -27.29 -2.00
C THR A 215 -1.26 -26.25 -0.94
N SER A 216 -0.74 -25.09 -1.37
CA SER A 216 -0.35 -24.03 -0.46
C SER A 216 -0.74 -22.63 -0.93
N LEU A 217 -0.97 -21.75 0.03
CA LEU A 217 -1.10 -20.32 -0.17
C LEU A 217 0.25 -19.65 0.14
N TYR A 218 0.84 -19.01 -0.86
CA TYR A 218 2.13 -18.35 -0.78
C TYR A 218 1.97 -16.83 -0.63
N ASP A 219 2.53 -16.28 0.45
CA ASP A 219 2.71 -14.84 0.59
C ASP A 219 3.95 -14.39 -0.17
N THR A 220 3.77 -13.53 -1.17
CA THR A 220 4.89 -12.93 -1.91
C THR A 220 5.37 -11.66 -1.22
N PRO A 221 6.67 -11.30 -1.27
CA PRO A 221 7.15 -10.04 -0.73
C PRO A 221 6.34 -8.83 -1.24
N GLY A 222 6.04 -7.89 -0.34
CA GLY A 222 5.29 -6.68 -0.69
C GLY A 222 6.11 -5.75 -1.58
N ILE A 223 5.47 -5.17 -2.59
CA ILE A 223 6.16 -4.39 -3.62
C ILE A 223 6.19 -2.91 -3.23
N ILE A 224 7.36 -2.32 -3.10
CA ILE A 224 7.50 -0.91 -2.79
C ILE A 224 7.18 -0.09 -4.05
N ASN A 225 6.06 0.63 -4.06
CA ASN A 225 5.78 1.58 -5.15
C ASN A 225 6.32 2.97 -4.82
N HIS A 226 7.52 3.28 -5.31
CA HIS A 226 8.23 4.55 -5.08
C HIS A 226 7.45 5.83 -5.45
N HIS A 227 6.31 5.72 -6.15
CA HIS A 227 5.46 6.85 -6.50
C HIS A 227 4.40 7.23 -5.46
N GLN A 228 4.25 6.47 -4.36
CA GLN A 228 3.27 6.78 -3.32
C GLN A 228 3.83 7.80 -2.31
N MET A 229 2.97 8.71 -1.85
CA MET A 229 3.29 9.64 -0.75
C MET A 229 3.84 8.94 0.50
N ALA A 230 3.38 7.70 0.76
CA ALA A 230 3.80 6.89 1.90
C ALA A 230 5.31 6.66 2.00
N HIS A 231 6.07 6.73 0.89
CA HIS A 231 7.53 6.58 0.89
C HIS A 231 8.29 7.85 1.26
N PHE A 232 7.62 9.00 1.19
CA PHE A 232 8.24 10.31 1.43
C PHE A 232 7.95 10.85 2.83
N VAL A 233 7.23 10.08 3.65
CA VAL A 233 6.79 10.52 4.98
C VAL A 233 7.24 9.54 6.05
N GLY A 234 7.55 10.05 7.23
CA GLY A 234 7.93 9.23 8.39
C GLY A 234 6.77 8.41 8.96
N LYS A 235 7.08 7.52 9.90
CA LYS A 235 6.09 6.62 10.54
C LYS A 235 4.97 7.38 11.26
N ASN A 236 5.23 8.58 11.77
CA ASN A 236 4.22 9.36 12.49
C ASN A 236 3.27 10.08 11.53
N GLU A 237 3.81 10.65 10.47
CA GLU A 237 3.10 11.29 9.37
C GLU A 237 2.22 10.26 8.65
N LEU A 238 2.75 9.05 8.43
CA LEU A 238 2.03 7.93 7.84
C LEU A 238 0.74 7.61 8.61
N LYS A 239 0.75 7.69 9.95
CA LYS A 239 -0.44 7.49 10.79
C LYS A 239 -1.48 8.61 10.62
N VAL A 240 -1.07 9.80 10.20
CA VAL A 240 -1.96 10.95 9.96
C VAL A 240 -2.59 10.84 8.58
N ILE A 241 -1.81 10.52 7.55
CA ILE A 241 -2.32 10.41 6.17
C ILE A 241 -3.11 9.13 5.91
N THR A 242 -2.85 8.06 6.66
CA THR A 242 -3.58 6.79 6.52
C THR A 242 -4.90 6.88 7.30
N PRO A 243 -6.06 6.79 6.62
CA PRO A 243 -7.35 6.82 7.31
C PRO A 243 -7.53 5.56 8.19
N LYS A 244 -8.03 5.75 9.41
CA LYS A 244 -8.30 4.67 10.38
C LYS A 244 -9.80 4.36 10.55
N LYS A 245 -10.65 5.20 9.99
CA LYS A 245 -12.11 5.17 10.06
C LYS A 245 -12.65 5.68 8.72
N GLU A 246 -13.93 5.42 8.46
CA GLU A 246 -14.68 5.98 7.33
C GLU A 246 -14.28 7.43 7.03
N ILE A 247 -13.85 7.67 5.78
CA ILE A 247 -13.46 9.00 5.33
C ILE A 247 -14.72 9.87 5.22
N LYS A 248 -14.68 11.04 5.87
CA LYS A 248 -15.75 12.02 5.77
C LYS A 248 -15.45 12.98 4.61
N PRO A 249 -16.32 13.08 3.59
CA PRO A 249 -16.14 14.06 2.53
C PRO A 249 -16.13 15.47 3.10
N THR A 250 -15.10 16.25 2.76
CA THR A 250 -15.02 17.66 3.15
C THR A 250 -15.27 18.53 1.92
N VAL A 251 -16.35 19.29 1.94
CA VAL A 251 -16.78 20.11 0.80
C VAL A 251 -16.23 21.52 0.93
N PHE A 252 -15.53 21.99 -0.11
CA PHE A 252 -15.06 23.35 -0.25
C PHE A 252 -15.74 24.04 -1.45
N GLN A 253 -16.35 25.18 -1.20
CA GLN A 253 -16.81 26.09 -2.24
C GLN A 253 -15.69 27.08 -2.55
N LEU A 254 -15.04 26.89 -3.71
CA LEU A 254 -13.91 27.69 -4.15
C LEU A 254 -14.31 28.63 -5.29
N ASN A 255 -13.78 29.84 -5.23
CA ASN A 255 -13.68 30.74 -6.37
C ASN A 255 -12.31 30.55 -7.02
N GLU A 256 -12.16 31.06 -8.24
CA GLU A 256 -10.86 31.15 -8.90
C GLU A 256 -9.80 31.81 -8.00
N GLN A 257 -8.53 31.45 -8.21
CA GLN A 257 -7.38 31.99 -7.49
C GLN A 257 -7.39 31.62 -6.00
N GLN A 258 -7.81 30.40 -5.68
CA GLN A 258 -7.76 29.85 -4.32
C GLN A 258 -7.03 28.53 -4.26
N THR A 259 -6.42 28.27 -3.12
CA THR A 259 -5.54 27.14 -2.88
C THR A 259 -6.03 26.32 -1.69
N LEU A 260 -5.95 25.00 -1.81
CA LEU A 260 -6.07 24.05 -0.72
C LEU A 260 -4.73 23.36 -0.49
N PHE A 261 -4.26 23.37 0.75
CA PHE A 261 -3.13 22.58 1.23
C PHE A 261 -3.63 21.38 2.02
N PHE A 262 -3.05 20.21 1.78
CA PHE A 262 -3.32 18.96 2.48
C PHE A 262 -2.13 18.68 3.42
N GLY A 263 -2.19 19.25 4.63
CA GLY A 263 -1.00 19.48 5.43
C GLY A 263 0.04 20.30 4.66
N GLY A 264 1.31 19.95 4.77
CA GLY A 264 2.40 20.38 3.90
C GLY A 264 2.75 19.38 2.80
N LEU A 265 1.99 18.28 2.64
CA LEU A 265 2.34 17.20 1.72
C LEU A 265 1.91 17.46 0.28
N ALA A 266 0.78 18.12 0.09
CA ALA A 266 0.25 18.39 -1.24
C ALA A 266 -0.52 19.71 -1.25
N ARG A 267 -0.61 20.29 -2.45
CA ARG A 267 -1.33 21.54 -2.70
C ARG A 267 -2.18 21.41 -3.96
N LEU A 268 -3.35 22.02 -3.96
CA LEU A 268 -4.23 22.13 -5.10
C LEU A 268 -4.64 23.59 -5.30
N ASP A 269 -4.20 24.15 -6.41
CA ASP A 269 -4.56 25.49 -6.85
C ASP A 269 -5.73 25.43 -7.82
N TYR A 270 -6.78 26.17 -7.52
CA TYR A 270 -7.88 26.39 -8.43
C TYR A 270 -7.64 27.66 -9.24
N ILE A 271 -7.21 27.49 -10.48
CA ILE A 271 -6.75 28.58 -11.34
C ILE A 271 -7.94 29.29 -11.99
N LYS A 272 -8.82 28.54 -12.66
CA LYS A 272 -9.91 29.10 -13.46
C LYS A 272 -11.11 28.17 -13.53
N GLY A 273 -12.30 28.74 -13.67
CA GLY A 273 -13.54 28.03 -14.00
C GLY A 273 -14.76 28.54 -13.24
N GLY A 274 -14.78 29.77 -12.72
CA GLY A 274 -15.89 30.31 -11.93
C GLY A 274 -15.92 29.84 -10.47
N ARG A 275 -17.10 29.84 -9.87
CA ARG A 275 -17.32 29.33 -8.51
C ARG A 275 -17.72 27.86 -8.58
N ARG A 276 -17.02 26.98 -7.89
CA ARG A 276 -17.23 25.53 -7.94
C ARG A 276 -17.06 24.82 -6.61
N SER A 277 -17.68 23.65 -6.52
CA SER A 277 -17.55 22.74 -5.39
C SER A 277 -16.41 21.74 -5.63
N PHE A 278 -15.52 21.63 -4.65
CA PHE A 278 -14.47 20.62 -4.56
C PHE A 278 -14.76 19.74 -3.35
N VAL A 279 -14.80 18.42 -3.54
CA VAL A 279 -15.06 17.48 -2.43
C VAL A 279 -13.78 16.70 -2.14
N CYS A 280 -13.19 16.93 -0.98
CA CYS A 280 -11.95 16.31 -0.57
C CYS A 280 -12.22 15.00 0.19
N TYR A 281 -11.58 13.93 -0.27
CA TYR A 281 -11.58 12.59 0.34
C TYR A 281 -10.15 12.24 0.75
N VAL A 282 -9.77 12.64 1.96
CA VAL A 282 -8.47 12.38 2.58
C VAL A 282 -8.68 11.87 4.00
N SER A 283 -7.63 11.41 4.67
CA SER A 283 -7.72 11.03 6.09
C SER A 283 -8.33 12.14 6.94
N ASN A 284 -9.28 11.79 7.82
CA ASN A 284 -9.93 12.74 8.73
C ASN A 284 -8.94 13.42 9.71
N ALA A 285 -7.75 12.85 9.89
CA ALA A 285 -6.69 13.43 10.73
C ALA A 285 -5.83 14.44 9.95
N LEU A 286 -5.88 14.45 8.62
CA LEU A 286 -5.13 15.37 7.78
C LEU A 286 -5.87 16.70 7.70
N LYS A 287 -5.23 17.77 8.16
CA LYS A 287 -5.81 19.12 8.10
C LYS A 287 -5.75 19.66 6.68
N ILE A 288 -6.84 20.30 6.25
CA ILE A 288 -6.92 21.01 4.98
C ILE A 288 -6.89 22.52 5.27
N HIS A 289 -5.91 23.22 4.71
CA HIS A 289 -5.76 24.67 4.87
C HIS A 289 -6.12 25.38 3.57
N ARG A 290 -6.95 26.41 3.65
CA ARG A 290 -7.36 27.22 2.50
C ARG A 290 -6.70 28.59 2.54
N THR A 291 -6.20 29.05 1.40
CA THR A 291 -5.69 30.41 1.23
C THR A 291 -6.00 30.93 -0.17
N LYS A 292 -5.70 32.21 -0.43
CA LYS A 292 -5.69 32.76 -1.79
C LYS A 292 -4.41 32.34 -2.51
N LEU A 293 -4.48 32.17 -3.83
CA LEU A 293 -3.37 31.72 -4.65
C LEU A 293 -2.14 32.63 -4.52
N GLU A 294 -2.35 33.95 -4.49
CA GLU A 294 -1.30 34.96 -4.33
C GLU A 294 -0.47 34.80 -3.03
N ASN A 295 -1.06 34.20 -1.99
CA ASN A 295 -0.41 34.00 -0.70
C ASN A 295 0.14 32.58 -0.52
N ALA A 296 -0.11 31.67 -1.46
CA ALA A 296 0.12 30.25 -1.24
C ALA A 296 1.61 29.90 -1.17
N ASP A 297 2.44 30.51 -2.03
CA ASP A 297 3.89 30.28 -2.03
C ASP A 297 4.55 30.79 -0.74
N ASP A 298 4.22 32.02 -0.33
CA ASP A 298 4.71 32.63 0.90
C ASP A 298 4.23 31.87 2.16
N LEU A 299 2.96 31.45 2.18
CA LEU A 299 2.42 30.64 3.27
C LEU A 299 3.20 29.31 3.39
N TYR A 300 3.47 28.64 2.27
CA TYR A 300 4.20 27.38 2.29
C TYR A 300 5.63 27.57 2.82
N ALA A 301 6.34 28.57 2.30
CA ALA A 301 7.71 28.87 2.73
C ALA A 301 7.81 29.19 4.24
N ARG A 302 6.85 29.92 4.79
CA ARG A 302 6.88 30.35 6.20
C ARG A 302 6.29 29.34 7.18
N GLN A 303 5.45 28.41 6.74
CA GLN A 303 4.62 27.60 7.63
C GLN A 303 4.72 26.09 7.41
N LEU A 304 5.54 25.62 6.47
CA LEU A 304 5.88 24.20 6.34
C LEU A 304 6.50 23.68 7.64
N GLY A 305 5.99 22.56 8.15
CA GLY A 305 6.47 22.00 9.41
C GLY A 305 5.93 22.67 10.67
N GLU A 306 5.11 23.72 10.56
CA GLU A 306 4.42 24.36 11.69
C GLU A 306 2.90 24.28 11.54
N LEU A 307 2.28 25.20 10.79
CA LEU A 307 0.85 25.13 10.50
C LEU A 307 0.56 24.04 9.46
N LEU A 308 1.40 23.94 8.43
CA LEU A 308 1.27 22.98 7.34
C LEU A 308 2.02 21.69 7.71
N GLN A 309 1.34 20.86 8.50
CA GLN A 309 1.81 19.55 8.91
C GLN A 309 0.81 18.46 8.53
N PRO A 310 1.26 17.24 8.21
CA PRO A 310 2.66 16.79 8.02
C PRO A 310 3.30 17.36 6.73
N PRO A 311 4.64 17.38 6.55
CA PRO A 311 5.67 16.88 7.47
C PRO A 311 5.78 17.72 8.74
N GLY A 312 6.40 17.19 9.80
CA GLY A 312 6.72 17.94 11.01
C GLY A 312 7.90 18.88 10.80
N LYS A 313 8.20 19.74 11.79
CA LYS A 313 9.31 20.70 11.72
C LYS A 313 10.68 20.05 11.50
N ALA A 314 10.88 18.84 12.04
CA ALA A 314 12.12 18.10 11.91
C ALA A 314 12.31 17.57 10.48
N GLU A 315 11.26 17.00 9.88
CA GLU A 315 11.34 16.45 8.52
C GLU A 315 11.13 17.49 7.42
N ALA A 316 10.59 18.67 7.75
CA ALA A 316 10.27 19.73 6.79
C ALA A 316 11.49 20.24 6.01
N ALA A 317 12.67 20.28 6.62
CA ALA A 317 13.90 20.77 5.99
C ALA A 317 14.37 19.85 4.85
N ASP A 318 14.20 18.54 5.03
CA ASP A 318 14.62 17.51 4.08
C ASP A 318 13.47 17.03 3.20
N PHE A 319 12.27 17.61 3.36
CA PHE A 319 11.09 17.20 2.59
C PHE A 319 11.24 17.61 1.12
N PRO A 320 10.96 16.72 0.15
CA PRO A 320 11.19 17.03 -1.25
C PRO A 320 10.35 18.21 -1.74
N ALA A 321 10.93 19.02 -2.62
CA ALA A 321 10.22 20.13 -3.25
C ALA A 321 8.96 19.64 -4.00
N LEU A 322 7.90 20.43 -3.91
CA LEU A 322 6.65 20.15 -4.61
C LEU A 322 6.77 20.52 -6.10
N VAL A 323 6.37 19.59 -6.96
CA VAL A 323 6.36 19.72 -8.42
C VAL A 323 4.94 20.02 -8.90
N ARG A 324 4.81 20.97 -9.81
CA ARG A 324 3.54 21.42 -10.38
C ARG A 324 3.07 20.48 -11.49
N HIS A 325 1.82 20.05 -11.41
CA HIS A 325 1.09 19.27 -12.41
C HIS A 325 -0.22 19.99 -12.75
N GLU A 326 -0.36 20.44 -13.99
CA GLU A 326 -1.56 21.14 -14.44
C GLU A 326 -2.56 20.22 -15.11
N PHE A 327 -3.84 20.45 -14.80
CA PHE A 327 -4.94 19.69 -15.34
C PHE A 327 -6.07 20.61 -15.78
N SER A 328 -6.64 20.32 -16.94
CA SER A 328 -7.91 20.86 -17.38
C SER A 328 -8.97 19.77 -17.26
N ILE A 329 -9.93 19.98 -16.37
CA ILE A 329 -11.04 19.07 -16.10
C ILE A 329 -12.07 19.24 -17.22
N LYS A 330 -12.03 18.36 -18.21
CA LYS A 330 -12.91 18.41 -19.39
C LYS A 330 -14.28 17.80 -19.14
N GLU A 331 -14.36 16.84 -18.23
CA GLU A 331 -15.58 16.10 -17.91
C GLU A 331 -15.95 16.30 -16.44
N GLY A 332 -17.26 16.35 -16.17
CA GLY A 332 -17.77 16.35 -14.80
C GLY A 332 -17.53 15.00 -14.11
N LYS A 333 -17.63 14.99 -12.79
CA LYS A 333 -17.34 13.81 -11.95
C LYS A 333 -15.93 13.26 -12.22
N THR A 334 -14.94 14.14 -12.12
CA THR A 334 -13.53 13.78 -12.23
C THR A 334 -12.87 13.85 -10.86
N ASP A 335 -12.11 12.83 -10.49
CA ASP A 335 -11.26 12.86 -9.30
C ASP A 335 -9.84 13.27 -9.68
N ILE A 336 -9.28 14.22 -8.92
CA ILE A 336 -7.85 14.54 -8.91
C ILE A 336 -7.22 13.72 -7.79
N VAL A 337 -6.50 12.67 -8.15
CA VAL A 337 -5.97 11.66 -7.22
C VAL A 337 -4.54 12.01 -6.85
N PHE A 338 -4.29 12.16 -5.55
CA PHE A 338 -2.98 12.34 -4.95
C PHE A 338 -2.53 10.99 -4.39
N SER A 339 -1.60 10.30 -5.08
CA SER A 339 -1.25 8.92 -4.74
C SER A 339 -0.74 8.79 -3.29
N GLY A 340 -1.35 7.89 -2.53
CA GLY A 340 -1.06 7.66 -1.12
C GLY A 340 -1.66 8.67 -0.13
N LEU A 341 -2.44 9.66 -0.60
CA LEU A 341 -3.04 10.69 0.26
C LEU A 341 -4.57 10.71 0.20
N GLY A 342 -5.14 10.55 -1.00
CA GLY A 342 -6.57 10.62 -1.25
C GLY A 342 -6.89 11.30 -2.58
N TRP A 343 -8.09 11.86 -2.72
CA TRP A 343 -8.48 12.57 -3.94
C TRP A 343 -9.39 13.76 -3.68
N VAL A 344 -9.52 14.61 -4.69
CA VAL A 344 -10.47 15.72 -4.73
C VAL A 344 -11.40 15.55 -5.92
N THR A 345 -12.70 15.42 -5.67
CA THR A 345 -13.71 15.28 -6.72
C THR A 345 -14.18 16.66 -7.19
N VAL A 346 -14.20 16.85 -8.51
CA VAL A 346 -14.77 18.00 -9.20
C VAL A 346 -15.98 17.52 -10.01
N ASN A 347 -17.16 17.96 -9.61
CA ASN A 347 -18.42 17.47 -10.19
C ASN A 347 -18.74 18.06 -11.56
N GLU A 348 -18.22 19.24 -11.86
CA GLU A 348 -18.53 19.98 -13.09
C GLU A 348 -17.30 20.13 -14.00
N PRO A 349 -17.47 20.10 -15.32
CA PRO A 349 -16.39 20.36 -16.26
C PRO A 349 -16.00 21.84 -16.31
N GLY A 350 -14.82 22.12 -16.87
CA GLY A 350 -14.32 23.46 -17.15
C GLY A 350 -13.42 24.05 -16.05
N ALA A 351 -13.02 23.26 -15.05
CA ALA A 351 -12.03 23.69 -14.06
C ALA A 351 -10.60 23.53 -14.60
N VAL A 352 -9.76 24.54 -14.38
CA VAL A 352 -8.31 24.46 -14.56
C VAL A 352 -7.66 24.50 -13.20
N VAL A 353 -6.83 23.50 -12.91
CA VAL A 353 -6.20 23.32 -11.60
C VAL A 353 -4.72 23.02 -11.75
N ALA A 354 -3.94 23.37 -10.75
CA ALA A 354 -2.56 22.92 -10.59
C ALA A 354 -2.40 22.15 -9.28
N ALA A 355 -2.06 20.87 -9.37
CA ALA A 355 -1.74 20.03 -8.24
C ALA A 355 -0.23 20.03 -8.01
N TYR A 356 0.19 20.11 -6.76
CA TYR A 356 1.58 20.16 -6.34
C TYR A 356 1.83 18.99 -5.39
N VAL A 357 2.80 18.15 -5.71
CA VAL A 357 3.21 16.98 -4.92
C VAL A 357 4.72 16.82 -4.89
N PRO A 358 5.30 16.13 -3.90
CA PRO A 358 6.74 15.92 -3.81
C PRO A 358 7.27 15.25 -5.08
N LYS A 359 8.47 15.64 -5.52
CA LYS A 359 9.11 15.02 -6.68
C LYS A 359 9.16 13.49 -6.53
N GLY A 360 8.54 12.78 -7.47
CA GLY A 360 8.43 11.32 -7.47
C GLY A 360 7.02 10.80 -7.16
N VAL A 361 6.23 11.56 -6.41
CA VAL A 361 4.80 11.27 -6.18
C VAL A 361 3.99 11.58 -7.44
N GLN A 362 3.02 10.73 -7.75
CA GLN A 362 2.13 10.94 -8.89
C GLN A 362 0.80 11.59 -8.49
N VAL A 363 0.35 12.52 -9.34
CA VAL A 363 -1.03 13.01 -9.39
C VAL A 363 -1.63 12.63 -10.72
N MET A 364 -2.87 12.15 -10.71
CA MET A 364 -3.57 11.77 -11.93
C MET A 364 -5.05 12.11 -11.87
N LEU A 365 -5.66 12.16 -13.05
CA LEU A 365 -7.11 12.26 -13.18
C LEU A 365 -7.70 10.87 -13.39
N ARG A 366 -8.90 10.67 -12.83
CA ARG A 366 -9.73 9.51 -13.15
C ARG A 366 -11.21 9.89 -13.13
N GLN A 367 -12.04 9.04 -13.72
CA GLN A 367 -13.48 9.11 -13.49
C GLN A 367 -13.79 8.90 -12.00
N SER A 368 -14.71 9.71 -11.48
CA SER A 368 -14.98 9.73 -10.04
C SER A 368 -15.52 8.40 -9.54
N LEU A 369 -15.01 8.02 -8.36
CA LEU A 369 -15.52 6.88 -7.59
C LEU A 369 -16.98 7.07 -7.14
N ILE A 370 -17.43 8.32 -6.94
CA ILE A 370 -18.64 8.66 -6.18
C ILE A 370 -19.71 9.32 -7.04
#